data_AF-A0A941VI31-F1
#
_entry.id   AF-A0A941VI31-F1
#
_cell.length_a   1.000
_cell.length_b   1.000
_cell.length_c   1.000
_cell.angle_alpha   90.00
_cell.angle_beta   90.00
_cell.angle_gamma   90.00
#
_symmetry.space_group_name_H-M   'P 1'
#
loop_
_entity.id
_entity.type
_entity.pdbx_description
1 polymer ?
#
loop_
_entity_poly.entity_id
_entity_poly.type
_entity_poly.pdbx_seq_one_letter_code
_entity_poly.pdbx_strand_id
1 'polypeptide(L)'
;MSEQKRTVAIHVPVLARVEGEGALDLRIDDGAITELRLRIFEPPRYFEKFLEGRHYTEIPDMVARICGICPVAYQVTAAQALEQLFGVELDPWARAMRRVFYCGEWIQSHSLHIHLLAAPDFFGCNSAIELAKIAPDEVRRGLRIQALGNELMDLFGARSVHPVGVRIGGFHGAPPLARIREIREKLRAAVPEAEALIRWAAGIPMPQDDQAFFSVAVRHPSDYAIETGDIATSDGLLIGADAFDGHFAERHEPHSTALFSHYRGHAYLVGPLARLNLNHDRLPERVKTLLNETGLVLPSRNLFHSLVARAVEILLALHEALRLRIGSPLGDDQAGWLTVDALQAAGLGDVVIEKLDRPGANLIPLLEGTPGVILVDAMQSGGQPGWVRRFDREDWPRYSSGLSSHGFGVLDALTLAQSLGSLPPRLDLYGIEIGSANPGDEVAAVIALAAQQLARRIARELGRDAAN
;
A
#
# COMPACT_ATOMS: atom_id res chain seq x y z
N MET A 1 32.56 -57.33 -0.32
CA MET A 1 32.90 -55.91 -0.12
C MET A 1 32.06 -55.42 1.02
N SER A 2 32.65 -55.05 2.16
CA SER A 2 31.90 -54.49 3.29
C SER A 2 31.39 -53.13 2.86
N GLU A 3 30.08 -52.94 2.76
CA GLU A 3 29.48 -51.61 2.63
C GLU A 3 29.93 -50.81 3.85
N GLN A 4 30.81 -49.84 3.62
CA GLN A 4 31.35 -48.99 4.68
C GLN A 4 30.24 -48.05 5.12
N LYS A 5 29.67 -48.31 6.31
CA LYS A 5 28.68 -47.42 6.89
C LYS A 5 29.30 -46.05 7.14
N ARG A 6 28.67 -45.00 6.63
CA ARG A 6 29.19 -43.62 6.71
C ARG A 6 28.17 -42.72 7.37
N THR A 7 28.55 -42.20 8.54
CA THR A 7 27.82 -41.15 9.24
C THR A 7 28.49 -39.80 8.97
N VAL A 8 27.69 -38.79 8.61
CA VAL A 8 28.10 -37.40 8.46
C VAL A 8 27.20 -36.53 9.33
N ALA A 9 27.80 -35.66 10.14
CA ALA A 9 27.10 -34.64 10.90
C ALA A 9 27.54 -33.25 10.41
N ILE A 10 26.56 -32.42 10.06
CA ILE A 10 26.77 -31.03 9.66
C ILE A 10 26.05 -30.14 10.67
N HIS A 11 26.80 -29.25 11.28
CA HIS A 11 26.31 -28.28 12.25
C HIS A 11 26.57 -26.87 11.72
N VAL A 12 25.49 -26.15 11.42
CA VAL A 12 25.52 -24.73 11.09
C VAL A 12 25.04 -23.98 12.33
N PRO A 13 25.96 -23.53 13.20
CA PRO A 13 25.58 -22.99 14.52
C PRO A 13 24.85 -21.65 14.43
N VAL A 14 25.03 -20.92 13.32
CA VAL A 14 24.37 -19.65 13.04
C VAL A 14 24.05 -19.57 11.55
N LEU A 15 22.79 -19.32 11.22
CA LEU A 15 22.34 -18.94 9.88
C LEU A 15 22.59 -17.45 9.69
N ALA A 16 23.42 -17.09 8.71
CA ALA A 16 23.70 -15.71 8.36
C ALA A 16 22.65 -15.16 7.37
N ARG A 17 22.54 -13.82 7.29
CA ARG A 17 21.66 -13.09 6.35
C ARG A 17 20.17 -13.43 6.51
N VAL A 18 19.75 -13.73 7.74
CA VAL A 18 18.36 -13.78 8.17
C VAL A 18 18.18 -12.82 9.35
N GLU A 19 16.94 -12.40 9.60
CA GLU A 19 16.62 -11.73 10.87
C GLU A 19 16.34 -12.78 11.94
N GLY A 20 16.78 -12.47 13.15
CA GLY A 20 16.76 -13.36 14.30
C GLY A 20 17.85 -14.43 14.32
N GLU A 21 17.77 -15.31 15.32
CA GLU A 21 18.79 -16.32 15.61
C GLU A 21 18.32 -17.72 15.25
N GLY A 22 18.99 -18.32 14.24
CA GLY A 22 18.70 -19.67 13.76
C GLY A 22 19.95 -20.52 13.56
N ALA A 23 19.80 -21.83 13.67
CA ALA A 23 20.83 -22.85 13.42
C ALA A 23 20.24 -24.03 12.64
N LEU A 24 21.11 -24.78 11.95
CA LEU A 24 20.73 -26.00 11.23
C LEU A 24 21.59 -27.17 11.69
N ASP A 25 20.95 -28.24 12.14
CA ASP A 25 21.61 -29.51 12.43
C ASP A 25 21.13 -30.57 11.45
N LEU A 26 22.08 -31.25 10.81
CA LEU A 26 21.84 -32.29 9.81
C LEU A 26 22.70 -33.51 10.11
N ARG A 27 22.06 -34.68 10.22
CA ARG A 27 22.74 -35.98 10.33
C ARG A 27 22.35 -36.87 9.16
N ILE A 28 23.35 -37.46 8.54
CA ILE A 28 23.22 -38.36 7.41
C ILE A 28 23.89 -39.68 7.78
N ASP A 29 23.14 -40.78 7.76
CA ASP A 29 23.65 -42.12 7.97
C ASP A 29 23.43 -42.95 6.70
N ASP A 30 24.49 -43.54 6.18
CA ASP A 30 24.45 -44.42 4.99
C ASP A 30 23.76 -43.78 3.78
N GLY A 31 23.98 -42.47 3.61
CA GLY A 31 23.40 -41.66 2.52
C GLY A 31 21.97 -41.18 2.76
N ALA A 32 21.33 -41.57 3.86
CA ALA A 32 19.99 -41.13 4.24
C ALA A 32 20.04 -40.05 5.33
N ILE A 33 19.24 -39.00 5.19
CA ILE A 33 19.07 -38.00 6.25
C ILE A 33 18.31 -38.65 7.42
N THR A 34 18.96 -38.78 8.57
CA THR A 34 18.36 -39.33 9.79
C THR A 34 17.95 -38.27 10.79
N GLU A 35 18.46 -37.04 10.64
CA GLU A 35 18.07 -35.88 11.43
C GLU A 35 18.18 -34.60 10.60
N LEU A 36 17.16 -33.76 10.62
CA LEU A 36 17.16 -32.42 10.05
C LEU A 36 16.39 -31.50 11.00
N ARG A 37 17.07 -30.56 11.63
CA ARG A 37 16.49 -29.64 12.62
C ARG A 37 16.85 -28.20 12.29
N LEU A 38 15.83 -27.39 12.01
CA LEU A 38 15.94 -25.94 12.06
C LEU A 38 15.68 -25.50 13.50
N ARG A 39 16.71 -24.98 14.16
CA ARG A 39 16.60 -24.48 15.54
C ARG A 39 16.53 -22.97 15.51
N ILE A 40 15.37 -22.41 15.80
CA ILE A 40 15.25 -21.01 16.23
C ILE A 40 15.44 -20.98 17.73
N PHE A 41 16.39 -20.20 18.22
CA PHE A 41 16.78 -20.19 19.64
C PHE A 41 16.79 -18.79 20.25
N GLU A 42 16.12 -17.84 19.60
CA GLU A 42 15.92 -16.51 20.16
C GLU A 42 15.33 -16.59 21.57
N PRO A 43 15.80 -15.74 22.51
CA PRO A 43 15.26 -15.72 23.85
C PRO A 43 13.78 -15.32 23.80
N PRO A 44 12.88 -16.05 24.49
CA PRO A 44 11.48 -15.69 24.52
C PRO A 44 11.31 -14.30 25.14
N ARG A 45 10.69 -13.39 24.39
CA ARG A 45 10.46 -11.99 24.81
C ARG A 45 9.12 -11.77 25.51
N TYR A 46 8.26 -12.80 25.54
CA TYR A 46 7.00 -12.85 26.29
C TYR A 46 6.04 -11.68 25.99
N PHE A 47 6.01 -11.18 24.76
CA PHE A 47 5.14 -10.06 24.37
C PHE A 47 3.67 -10.32 24.70
N GLU A 48 3.16 -11.51 24.40
CA GLU A 48 1.77 -11.90 24.70
C GLU A 48 1.41 -11.69 26.18
N LYS A 49 2.30 -12.12 27.08
CA LYS A 49 2.09 -11.96 28.52
C LYS A 49 2.35 -10.53 29.00
N PHE A 50 3.33 -9.84 28.42
CA PHE A 50 3.68 -8.47 28.79
C PHE A 50 2.61 -7.45 28.36
N LEU A 51 1.79 -7.76 27.36
CA LEU A 51 0.69 -6.89 26.97
C LEU A 51 -0.48 -6.90 27.98
N GLU A 52 -0.61 -7.91 28.84
CA GLU A 52 -1.65 -7.95 29.87
C GLU A 52 -1.50 -6.78 30.86
N GLY A 53 -2.61 -6.08 31.12
CA GLY A 53 -2.65 -4.95 32.05
C GLY A 53 -2.04 -3.63 31.52
N ARG A 54 -1.55 -3.61 30.27
CA ARG A 54 -1.06 -2.38 29.62
C ARG A 54 -2.24 -1.55 29.12
N HIS A 55 -2.07 -0.23 29.09
CA HIS A 55 -3.08 0.64 28.51
C HIS A 55 -3.09 0.51 26.98
N TYR A 56 -4.27 0.48 26.35
CA TYR A 56 -4.40 0.21 24.92
C TYR A 56 -3.61 1.18 24.02
N THR A 57 -3.37 2.40 24.48
CA THR A 57 -2.58 3.41 23.76
C THR A 57 -1.09 3.08 23.68
N GLU A 58 -0.57 2.27 24.62
CA GLU A 58 0.84 1.86 24.63
C GLU A 58 1.09 0.66 23.72
N ILE A 59 0.04 -0.11 23.38
CA ILE A 59 0.17 -1.39 22.68
C ILE A 59 0.84 -1.25 21.32
N PRO A 60 0.43 -0.33 20.41
CA PRO A 60 1.08 -0.18 19.11
C PRO A 60 2.58 0.10 19.26
N ASP A 61 2.97 0.92 20.23
CA ASP A 61 4.38 1.17 20.50
C ASP A 61 5.09 -0.09 21.00
N MET A 62 4.52 -0.81 21.97
CA MET A 62 5.15 -2.00 22.51
C MET A 62 5.38 -3.07 21.43
N VAL A 63 4.36 -3.40 20.63
CA VAL A 63 4.47 -4.47 19.61
C VAL A 63 5.42 -4.11 18.46
N ALA A 64 5.64 -2.82 18.19
CA ALA A 64 6.64 -2.39 17.21
C ALA A 64 8.07 -2.83 17.58
N ARG A 65 8.33 -3.26 18.82
CA ARG A 65 9.64 -3.75 19.29
C ARG A 65 9.79 -5.27 19.12
N ILE A 66 8.78 -5.94 18.55
CA ILE A 66 8.89 -7.36 18.19
C ILE A 66 9.88 -7.54 17.03
N CYS A 67 9.90 -6.66 16.03
CA CYS A 67 10.89 -6.75 14.96
C CYS A 67 11.31 -5.34 14.52
N GLY A 68 12.61 -5.17 14.26
CA GLY A 68 13.15 -3.90 13.73
C GLY A 68 12.91 -3.71 12.23
N ILE A 69 12.60 -4.78 11.50
CA ILE A 69 12.36 -4.75 10.05
C ILE A 69 10.87 -4.54 9.74
N CYS A 70 9.97 -5.22 10.45
CA CYS A 70 8.53 -5.14 10.22
C CYS A 70 7.69 -4.53 11.38
N PRO A 71 8.08 -3.38 11.96
CA PRO A 71 7.35 -2.80 13.10
C PRO A 71 5.93 -2.32 12.75
N VAL A 72 5.69 -1.88 11.51
CA VAL A 72 4.41 -1.37 11.01
C VAL A 72 3.38 -2.49 10.92
N ALA A 73 3.76 -3.68 10.45
CA ALA A 73 2.86 -4.84 10.43
C ALA A 73 2.25 -5.11 11.83
N TYR A 74 3.09 -5.10 12.88
CA TYR A 74 2.62 -5.29 14.25
C TYR A 74 1.73 -4.13 14.73
N GLN A 75 2.12 -2.89 14.43
CA GLN A 75 1.35 -1.70 14.81
C GLN A 75 -0.03 -1.65 14.20
N VAL A 76 -0.10 -1.86 12.88
CA VAL A 76 -1.35 -1.82 12.13
C VAL A 76 -2.27 -2.95 12.57
N THR A 77 -1.74 -4.16 12.72
CA THR A 77 -2.53 -5.31 13.19
C THR A 77 -3.07 -5.08 14.60
N ALA A 78 -2.24 -4.60 15.53
CA ALA A 78 -2.70 -4.28 16.88
C ALA A 78 -3.73 -3.14 16.91
N ALA A 79 -3.53 -2.10 16.12
CA ALA A 79 -4.47 -1.00 16.00
C ALA A 79 -5.82 -1.48 15.45
N GLN A 80 -5.82 -2.31 14.39
CA GLN A 80 -7.04 -2.89 13.83
C GLN A 80 -7.80 -3.76 14.84
N ALA A 81 -7.09 -4.62 15.59
CA ALA A 81 -7.71 -5.46 16.62
C ALA A 81 -8.37 -4.63 17.73
N LEU A 82 -7.70 -3.58 18.20
CA LEU A 82 -8.23 -2.68 19.22
C LEU A 82 -9.37 -1.79 18.70
N GLU A 83 -9.30 -1.33 17.45
CA GLU A 83 -10.37 -0.59 16.79
C GLU A 83 -11.62 -1.45 16.62
N GLN A 84 -11.46 -2.71 16.22
CA GLN A 84 -12.55 -3.67 16.13
C GLN A 84 -13.18 -3.95 17.50
N LEU A 85 -12.35 -4.10 18.54
CA LEU A 85 -12.81 -4.27 19.92
C LEU A 85 -13.62 -3.07 20.43
N PHE A 86 -13.20 -1.85 20.08
CA PHE A 86 -13.87 -0.62 20.51
C PHE A 86 -15.00 -0.17 19.57
N GLY A 87 -15.23 -0.85 18.45
CA GLY A 87 -16.19 -0.42 17.42
C GLY A 87 -15.82 0.90 16.76
N VAL A 88 -14.52 1.19 16.63
CA VAL A 88 -13.99 2.39 15.99
C VAL A 88 -13.83 2.13 14.50
N GLU A 89 -14.55 2.88 13.68
CA GLU A 89 -14.33 2.89 12.23
C GLU A 89 -13.35 4.00 11.84
N LEU A 90 -12.33 3.66 11.07
CA LEU A 90 -11.47 4.66 10.46
C LEU A 90 -12.20 5.41 9.36
N ASP A 91 -12.03 6.73 9.37
CA ASP A 91 -12.38 7.56 8.23
C ASP A 91 -11.60 7.10 6.97
N PRO A 92 -12.11 7.39 5.76
CA PRO A 92 -11.50 6.95 4.51
C PRO A 92 -10.06 7.42 4.34
N TRP A 93 -9.71 8.61 4.85
CA TRP A 93 -8.37 9.16 4.75
C TRP A 93 -7.40 8.38 5.63
N ALA A 94 -7.72 8.19 6.91
CA ALA A 94 -6.90 7.47 7.86
C ALA A 94 -6.65 6.03 7.42
N ARG A 95 -7.67 5.37 6.85
CA ARG A 95 -7.57 4.04 6.25
C ARG A 95 -6.59 4.03 5.07
N ALA A 96 -6.74 4.96 4.13
CA ALA A 96 -5.83 5.06 2.98
C ALA A 96 -4.39 5.36 3.41
N MET A 97 -4.19 6.27 4.37
CA MET A 97 -2.85 6.60 4.87
C MET A 97 -2.22 5.42 5.61
N ARG A 98 -3.02 4.63 6.34
CA ARG A 98 -2.55 3.41 7.00
C ARG A 98 -2.05 2.38 5.99
N ARG A 99 -2.76 2.20 4.89
CA ARG A 99 -2.32 1.34 3.79
C ARG A 99 -1.02 1.82 3.18
N VAL A 100 -0.89 3.12 2.91
CA VAL A 100 0.36 3.70 2.40
C VAL A 100 1.52 3.52 3.37
N PHE A 101 1.28 3.73 4.67
CA PHE A 101 2.26 3.50 5.71
C PHE A 101 2.76 2.04 5.71
N TYR A 102 1.83 1.09 5.55
CA TYR A 102 2.16 -0.34 5.37
C TYR A 102 2.95 -0.59 4.06
N CYS A 103 2.59 0.08 2.96
CA CYS A 103 3.34 -0.01 1.70
C CYS A 103 4.79 0.46 1.87
N GLY A 104 5.06 1.46 2.71
CA GLY A 104 6.41 1.87 3.07
C GLY A 104 7.24 0.71 3.63
N GLU A 105 6.68 -0.06 4.56
CA GLU A 105 7.32 -1.25 5.11
C GLU A 105 7.53 -2.34 4.06
N TRP A 106 6.53 -2.63 3.21
CA TRP A 106 6.69 -3.61 2.12
C TRP A 106 7.83 -3.24 1.18
N ILE A 107 7.88 -1.98 0.72
CA ILE A 107 8.93 -1.48 -0.17
C ILE A 107 10.30 -1.62 0.50
N GLN A 108 10.40 -1.20 1.76
CA GLN A 108 11.64 -1.25 2.53
C GLN A 108 12.11 -2.69 2.75
N SER A 109 11.24 -3.55 3.27
CA SER A 109 11.57 -4.90 3.74
C SER A 109 11.87 -5.83 2.57
N HIS A 110 11.08 -5.76 1.50
CA HIS A 110 11.32 -6.56 0.30
C HIS A 110 12.61 -6.14 -0.40
N SER A 111 12.88 -4.84 -0.50
CA SER A 111 14.11 -4.36 -1.14
C SER A 111 15.35 -4.76 -0.34
N LEU A 112 15.29 -4.63 0.99
CA LEU A 112 16.32 -5.12 1.91
C LEU A 112 16.59 -6.61 1.67
N HIS A 113 15.54 -7.44 1.70
CA HIS A 113 15.65 -8.88 1.54
C HIS A 113 16.25 -9.25 0.18
N ILE A 114 15.73 -8.69 -0.92
CA ILE A 114 16.20 -9.03 -2.26
C ILE A 114 17.69 -8.72 -2.39
N HIS A 115 18.13 -7.51 -2.05
CA HIS A 115 19.46 -7.03 -2.43
C HIS A 115 20.54 -7.35 -1.39
N LEU A 116 20.18 -7.36 -0.10
CA LEU A 116 21.18 -7.51 0.97
C LEU A 116 21.23 -8.93 1.54
N LEU A 117 20.13 -9.69 1.44
CA LEU A 117 20.02 -11.02 2.03
C LEU A 117 20.10 -12.11 0.96
N ALA A 118 19.17 -12.14 0.01
CA ALA A 118 19.01 -13.27 -0.91
C ALA A 118 19.88 -13.20 -2.17
N ALA A 119 19.97 -12.06 -2.84
CA ALA A 119 20.73 -11.94 -4.09
C ALA A 119 22.20 -12.41 -3.97
N PRO A 120 22.96 -12.11 -2.89
CA PRO A 120 24.32 -12.59 -2.76
C PRO A 120 24.46 -14.12 -2.93
N ASP A 121 23.50 -14.93 -2.48
CA ASP A 121 23.52 -16.39 -2.65
C ASP A 121 23.51 -16.81 -4.12
N PHE A 122 22.59 -16.22 -4.91
CA PHE A 122 22.44 -16.57 -6.32
C PHE A 122 23.65 -16.15 -7.18
N PHE A 123 24.45 -15.21 -6.68
CA PHE A 123 25.68 -14.75 -7.33
C PHE A 123 26.95 -15.36 -6.71
N GLY A 124 26.82 -16.32 -5.79
CA GLY A 124 27.96 -16.95 -5.12
C GLY A 124 28.81 -15.98 -4.28
N CYS A 125 28.20 -14.90 -3.80
CA CYS A 125 28.83 -13.85 -2.99
C CYS A 125 28.58 -14.08 -1.50
N ASN A 126 29.59 -13.85 -0.67
CA ASN A 126 29.48 -14.00 0.79
C ASN A 126 28.68 -12.85 1.44
N SER A 127 28.54 -11.72 0.73
CA SER A 127 27.87 -10.53 1.25
C SER A 127 27.37 -9.61 0.14
N ALA A 128 26.49 -8.68 0.50
CA ALA A 128 26.08 -7.58 -0.37
C ALA A 128 27.24 -6.68 -0.81
N ILE A 129 28.33 -6.60 -0.03
CA ILE A 129 29.53 -5.83 -0.38
C ILE A 129 30.26 -6.47 -1.57
N GLU A 130 30.33 -7.80 -1.60
CA GLU A 130 30.87 -8.52 -2.76
C GLU A 130 29.95 -8.40 -3.98
N LEU A 131 28.64 -8.53 -3.78
CA LEU A 131 27.66 -8.30 -4.84
C LEU A 131 27.79 -6.90 -5.44
N ALA A 132 28.03 -5.87 -4.62
CA ALA A 132 28.20 -4.50 -5.09
C ALA A 132 29.44 -4.30 -5.99
N LYS A 133 30.43 -5.20 -5.96
CA LYS A 133 31.59 -5.15 -6.87
C LYS A 133 31.27 -5.66 -8.26
N ILE A 134 30.32 -6.60 -8.37
CA ILE A 134 29.95 -7.25 -9.65
C ILE A 134 28.65 -6.72 -10.26
N ALA A 135 27.72 -6.26 -9.42
CA ALA A 135 26.42 -5.71 -9.80
C ALA A 135 26.12 -4.40 -9.03
N PRO A 136 26.97 -3.36 -9.16
CA PRO A 136 26.87 -2.12 -8.39
C PRO A 136 25.53 -1.40 -8.59
N ASP A 137 25.01 -1.38 -9.82
CA ASP A 137 23.79 -0.65 -10.15
C ASP A 137 22.55 -1.31 -9.56
N GLU A 138 22.54 -2.64 -9.46
CA GLU A 138 21.47 -3.41 -8.85
C GLU A 138 21.46 -3.22 -7.33
N VAL A 139 22.62 -3.25 -6.67
CA VAL A 139 22.71 -2.91 -5.25
C VAL A 139 22.28 -1.46 -4.99
N ARG A 140 22.69 -0.50 -5.83
CA ARG A 140 22.25 0.91 -5.71
C ARG A 140 20.74 1.06 -5.92
N ARG A 141 20.13 0.35 -6.88
CA ARG A 141 18.67 0.31 -7.07
C ARG A 141 17.98 -0.15 -5.80
N GLY A 142 18.43 -1.27 -5.23
CA GLY A 142 17.91 -1.79 -3.98
C GLY A 142 17.96 -0.79 -2.83
N LEU A 143 19.11 -0.16 -2.62
CA LEU A 143 19.28 0.85 -1.57
C LEU A 143 18.39 2.09 -1.78
N ARG A 144 18.21 2.56 -3.03
CA ARG A 144 17.30 3.67 -3.33
C ARG A 144 15.84 3.33 -3.04
N ILE A 145 15.39 2.15 -3.48
CA ILE A 145 14.01 1.67 -3.22
C ILE A 145 13.80 1.48 -1.72
N GLN A 146 14.76 0.89 -1.02
CA GLN A 146 14.69 0.70 0.43
C GLN A 146 14.61 2.04 1.18
N ALA A 147 15.43 3.02 0.79
CA ALA A 147 15.41 4.36 1.36
C ALA A 147 14.04 5.03 1.15
N LEU A 148 13.41 4.87 -0.02
CA LEU A 148 12.08 5.39 -0.28
C LEU A 148 11.00 4.75 0.62
N GLY A 149 11.06 3.44 0.85
CA GLY A 149 10.19 2.77 1.82
C GLY A 149 10.37 3.32 3.25
N ASN A 150 11.61 3.57 3.66
CA ASN A 150 11.90 4.24 4.94
C ASN A 150 11.32 5.67 5.00
N GLU A 151 11.45 6.46 3.93
CA GLU A 151 10.88 7.81 3.86
C GLU A 151 9.34 7.81 3.95
N LEU A 152 8.68 6.79 3.39
CA LEU A 152 7.23 6.61 3.52
C LEU A 152 6.82 6.26 4.96
N MET A 153 7.58 5.40 5.63
CA MET A 153 7.33 5.10 7.04
C MET A 153 7.57 6.33 7.92
N ASP A 154 8.64 7.08 7.66
CA ASP A 154 8.94 8.34 8.36
C ASP A 154 7.83 9.39 8.20
N LEU A 155 7.26 9.51 7.00
CA LEU A 155 6.19 10.47 6.67
C LEU A 155 5.02 10.43 7.66
N PHE A 156 4.57 9.22 8.01
CA PHE A 156 3.43 9.02 8.91
C PHE A 156 3.83 8.59 10.31
N GLY A 157 5.01 8.00 10.46
CA GLY A 157 5.51 7.38 11.68
C GLY A 157 6.47 8.25 12.49
N ALA A 158 6.83 9.44 12.00
CA ALA A 158 7.85 10.38 12.53
C ALA A 158 9.29 9.83 12.59
N ARG A 159 9.47 8.53 12.34
CA ARG A 159 10.75 7.85 12.17
C ARG A 159 10.51 6.55 11.40
N SER A 160 11.51 6.07 10.68
CA SER A 160 11.40 4.84 9.87
C SER A 160 11.57 3.55 10.69
N VAL A 161 12.30 3.58 11.80
CA VAL A 161 12.52 2.41 12.68
C VAL A 161 11.72 2.58 13.96
N HIS A 162 10.91 1.58 14.29
CA HIS A 162 9.94 1.60 15.39
C HIS A 162 9.06 2.87 15.39
N PRO A 163 8.38 3.20 14.28
CA PRO A 163 7.55 4.41 14.15
C PRO A 163 6.58 4.62 15.33
N VAL A 164 6.20 5.87 15.60
CA VAL A 164 5.35 6.26 16.74
C VAL A 164 4.09 7.01 16.30
N GLY A 165 3.80 7.03 15.00
CA GLY A 165 2.73 7.84 14.43
C GLY A 165 1.34 7.21 14.51
N VAL A 166 1.26 5.87 14.62
CA VAL A 166 -0.02 5.14 14.67
C VAL A 166 -0.67 5.29 16.04
N ARG A 167 -1.96 5.59 16.04
CA ARG A 167 -2.83 5.50 17.22
C ARG A 167 -4.12 4.77 16.86
N ILE A 168 -4.86 4.39 17.90
CA ILE A 168 -6.23 3.92 17.72
C ILE A 168 -7.05 5.05 17.08
N GLY A 169 -7.75 4.73 15.99
CA GLY A 169 -8.51 5.69 15.20
C GLY A 169 -7.69 6.52 14.20
N GLY A 170 -6.45 6.13 13.87
CA GLY A 170 -5.68 6.74 12.77
C GLY A 170 -4.23 7.07 13.13
N PHE A 171 -3.86 8.35 13.01
CA PHE A 171 -2.50 8.85 13.23
C PHE A 171 -2.48 10.02 14.23
N HIS A 172 -1.35 10.22 14.90
CA HIS A 172 -1.12 11.37 15.79
C HIS A 172 -1.05 12.70 15.04
N GLY A 173 -0.68 12.70 13.76
CA GLY A 173 -0.64 13.90 12.94
C GLY A 173 -0.66 13.56 11.45
N ALA A 174 -1.18 14.49 10.65
CA ALA A 174 -1.11 14.42 9.20
C ALA A 174 0.22 15.01 8.70
N PRO A 175 0.84 14.43 7.66
CA PRO A 175 2.08 14.97 7.11
C PRO A 175 1.87 16.30 6.36
N PRO A 176 2.88 17.17 6.29
CA PRO A 176 2.81 18.39 5.49
C PRO A 176 2.64 18.08 3.99
N LEU A 177 1.76 18.83 3.31
CA LEU A 177 1.49 18.64 1.86
C LEU A 177 2.75 18.74 1.00
N ALA A 178 3.71 19.61 1.36
CA ALA A 178 4.98 19.73 0.65
C ALA A 178 5.77 18.41 0.67
N ARG A 179 5.79 17.71 1.81
CA ARG A 179 6.47 16.42 1.96
C ARG A 179 5.75 15.31 1.20
N ILE A 180 4.41 15.32 1.19
CA ILE A 180 3.61 14.39 0.36
C ILE A 180 3.96 14.57 -1.12
N ARG A 181 4.02 15.82 -1.61
CA ARG A 181 4.39 16.12 -3.01
C ARG A 181 5.79 15.61 -3.34
N GLU A 182 6.76 15.86 -2.46
CA GLU A 182 8.14 15.38 -2.64
C GLU A 182 8.20 13.86 -2.75
N ILE A 183 7.62 13.14 -1.77
CA ILE A 183 7.61 11.67 -1.76
C ILE A 183 6.89 11.12 -2.99
N ARG A 184 5.81 11.76 -3.44
CA ARG A 184 5.09 11.34 -4.63
C ARG A 184 5.96 11.39 -5.89
N GLU A 185 6.75 12.43 -6.09
CA GLU A 185 7.67 12.48 -7.23
C GLU A 185 8.74 11.39 -7.14
N LYS A 186 9.24 11.09 -5.93
CA LYS A 186 10.16 9.95 -5.72
C LYS A 186 9.50 8.61 -6.03
N LEU A 187 8.24 8.40 -5.61
CA LEU A 187 7.47 7.19 -5.92
C LEU A 187 7.30 7.00 -7.43
N ARG A 188 6.94 8.06 -8.17
CA ARG A 188 6.84 8.01 -9.63
C ARG A 188 8.17 7.64 -10.28
N ALA A 189 9.26 8.26 -9.83
CA ALA A 189 10.60 7.96 -10.33
C ALA A 189 11.06 6.53 -10.01
N ALA A 190 10.53 5.91 -8.94
CA ALA A 190 10.86 4.55 -8.54
C ALA A 190 10.05 3.46 -9.29
N VAL A 191 8.92 3.78 -9.91
CA VAL A 191 8.13 2.81 -10.70
C VAL A 191 8.96 2.11 -11.79
N PRO A 192 9.66 2.82 -12.70
CA PRO A 192 10.48 2.15 -13.72
C PRO A 192 11.63 1.34 -13.12
N GLU A 193 12.18 1.77 -11.98
CA GLU A 193 13.20 1.00 -11.25
C GLU A 193 12.64 -0.31 -10.71
N ALA A 194 11.40 -0.31 -10.18
CA ALA A 194 10.74 -1.52 -9.72
C ALA A 194 10.34 -2.47 -10.86
N GLU A 195 9.94 -1.93 -12.02
CA GLU A 195 9.74 -2.77 -13.22
C GLU A 195 11.05 -3.42 -13.68
N ALA A 196 12.16 -2.66 -13.68
CA ALA A 196 13.48 -3.20 -13.97
C ALA A 196 13.92 -4.25 -12.93
N LEU A 197 13.60 -4.05 -11.65
CA LEU A 197 13.85 -4.99 -10.58
C LEU A 197 13.15 -6.33 -10.80
N ILE A 198 11.88 -6.33 -11.26
CA ILE A 198 11.14 -7.56 -11.56
C ILE A 198 11.83 -8.34 -12.68
N ARG A 199 12.23 -7.66 -13.76
CA ARG A 199 12.94 -8.30 -14.88
C ARG A 199 14.30 -8.85 -14.44
N TRP A 200 15.05 -8.08 -13.66
CA TRP A 200 16.33 -8.53 -13.13
C TRP A 200 16.16 -9.73 -12.21
N ALA A 201 15.24 -9.67 -11.24
CA ALA A 201 14.99 -10.76 -10.29
C ALA A 201 14.57 -12.06 -11.00
N ALA A 202 13.76 -11.97 -12.05
CA ALA A 202 13.38 -13.13 -12.84
C ALA A 202 14.48 -13.66 -13.77
N GLY A 203 15.45 -12.80 -14.14
CA GLY A 203 16.62 -13.19 -14.93
C GLY A 203 17.73 -13.89 -14.13
N ILE A 204 17.62 -13.92 -12.79
CA ILE A 204 18.57 -14.64 -11.93
C ILE A 204 18.36 -16.15 -12.14
N PRO A 205 19.41 -16.93 -12.44
CA PRO A 205 19.30 -18.39 -12.52
C PRO A 205 18.88 -18.97 -11.16
N MET A 206 17.68 -19.55 -11.09
CA MET A 206 17.15 -20.18 -9.88
C MET A 206 17.16 -21.71 -10.02
N PRO A 207 17.43 -22.45 -8.93
CA PRO A 207 17.23 -23.90 -8.92
C PRO A 207 15.76 -24.22 -9.22
N GLN A 208 15.52 -25.27 -10.01
CA GLN A 208 14.18 -25.80 -10.21
C GLN A 208 13.88 -26.84 -9.13
N ASP A 209 13.14 -26.42 -8.11
CA ASP A 209 12.77 -27.24 -6.96
C ASP A 209 11.28 -27.07 -6.63
N ASP A 210 10.45 -27.91 -7.24
CA ASP A 210 9.00 -27.87 -7.06
C ASP A 210 8.60 -28.61 -5.78
N GLN A 211 7.98 -27.88 -4.84
CA GLN A 211 7.54 -28.43 -3.56
C GLN A 211 6.01 -28.47 -3.46
N ALA A 212 5.51 -29.35 -2.60
CA ALA A 212 4.09 -29.40 -2.26
C ALA A 212 3.84 -28.61 -0.99
N PHE A 213 3.09 -27.52 -1.09
CA PHE A 213 2.65 -26.73 0.05
C PHE A 213 1.29 -26.10 -0.23
N PHE A 214 0.53 -25.84 0.84
CA PHE A 214 -0.62 -24.95 0.76
C PHE A 214 -0.13 -23.50 0.79
N SER A 215 -0.57 -22.66 -0.14
CA SER A 215 -0.40 -21.21 0.03
C SER A 215 -1.44 -20.71 1.02
N VAL A 216 -1.03 -19.93 2.02
CA VAL A 216 -1.92 -19.28 2.99
C VAL A 216 -1.60 -17.79 3.02
N ALA A 217 -2.61 -16.96 2.79
CA ALA A 217 -2.47 -15.51 2.82
C ALA A 217 -3.84 -14.84 3.00
N VAL A 218 -3.82 -13.54 3.31
CA VAL A 218 -5.03 -12.73 3.21
C VAL A 218 -5.47 -12.57 1.75
N ARG A 219 -6.79 -12.50 1.54
CA ARG A 219 -7.44 -12.23 0.25
C ARG A 219 -8.54 -11.20 0.44
N HIS A 220 -8.58 -10.21 -0.44
CA HIS A 220 -9.60 -9.17 -0.45
C HIS A 220 -10.53 -9.39 -1.67
N PRO A 221 -11.84 -9.10 -1.56
CA PRO A 221 -12.78 -9.33 -2.67
C PRO A 221 -12.41 -8.60 -3.96
N SER A 222 -11.87 -7.37 -3.88
CA SER A 222 -11.60 -6.50 -5.03
C SER A 222 -10.13 -6.23 -5.34
N ASP A 223 -9.24 -6.37 -4.36
CA ASP A 223 -7.88 -5.83 -4.43
C ASP A 223 -6.83 -6.90 -4.08
N TYR A 224 -5.59 -6.63 -4.47
CA TYR A 224 -4.45 -7.36 -3.89
C TYR A 224 -4.37 -7.03 -2.40
N ALA A 225 -4.51 -8.05 -1.56
CA ALA A 225 -4.58 -7.89 -0.11
C ALA A 225 -3.20 -7.58 0.49
N ILE A 226 -3.17 -6.60 1.40
CA ILE A 226 -1.97 -6.16 2.13
C ILE A 226 -2.25 -6.26 3.62
N GLU A 227 -3.02 -5.32 4.17
CA GLU A 227 -3.32 -5.18 5.60
C GLU A 227 -4.77 -5.55 5.97
N THR A 228 -5.60 -5.88 4.96
CA THR A 228 -7.02 -6.19 5.13
C THR A 228 -7.44 -7.35 4.23
N GLY A 229 -8.41 -8.15 4.69
CA GLY A 229 -8.96 -9.29 3.98
C GLY A 229 -9.19 -10.49 4.90
N ASP A 230 -9.73 -11.56 4.31
CA ASP A 230 -9.95 -12.83 4.98
C ASP A 230 -8.78 -13.79 4.73
N ILE A 231 -8.51 -14.70 5.65
CA ILE A 231 -7.48 -15.73 5.51
C ILE A 231 -7.95 -16.75 4.46
N ALA A 232 -7.21 -16.84 3.37
CA ALA A 232 -7.46 -17.75 2.27
C ALA A 232 -6.37 -18.82 2.15
N THR A 233 -6.76 -20.00 1.67
CA THR A 233 -5.83 -21.10 1.37
C THR A 233 -5.96 -21.57 -0.07
N SER A 234 -4.92 -22.19 -0.61
CA SER A 234 -4.92 -22.67 -2.01
C SER A 234 -5.89 -23.84 -2.28
N ASP A 235 -6.44 -24.48 -1.23
CA ASP A 235 -7.50 -25.48 -1.32
C ASP A 235 -8.91 -24.90 -1.13
N GLY A 236 -9.04 -23.57 -1.08
CA GLY A 236 -10.32 -22.87 -1.15
C GLY A 236 -10.95 -22.51 0.21
N LEU A 237 -10.24 -22.66 1.33
CA LEU A 237 -10.70 -22.07 2.59
C LEU A 237 -10.71 -20.55 2.47
N LEU A 238 -11.72 -19.90 3.04
CA LEU A 238 -11.79 -18.46 3.24
C LEU A 238 -12.46 -18.21 4.60
N ILE A 239 -11.73 -17.66 5.55
CA ILE A 239 -12.20 -17.44 6.93
C ILE A 239 -11.76 -16.09 7.48
N GLY A 240 -12.54 -15.54 8.41
CA GLY A 240 -12.10 -14.41 9.23
C GLY A 240 -10.96 -14.81 10.17
N ALA A 241 -10.19 -13.82 10.62
CA ALA A 241 -9.06 -14.05 11.53
C ALA A 241 -9.48 -14.65 12.89
N ASP A 242 -10.71 -14.39 13.33
CA ASP A 242 -11.33 -14.94 14.54
C ASP A 242 -11.55 -16.46 14.48
N ALA A 243 -11.59 -17.04 13.28
CA ALA A 243 -11.73 -18.48 13.07
C ALA A 243 -10.37 -19.21 12.94
N PHE A 244 -9.23 -18.50 13.07
CA PHE A 244 -7.90 -19.08 12.85
C PHE A 244 -7.64 -20.35 13.67
N ASP A 245 -7.90 -20.32 14.98
CA ASP A 245 -7.64 -21.45 15.89
C ASP A 245 -8.49 -22.70 15.61
N GLY A 246 -9.58 -22.55 14.85
CA GLY A 246 -10.40 -23.67 14.39
C GLY A 246 -9.81 -24.44 13.21
N HIS A 247 -8.83 -23.86 12.52
CA HIS A 247 -8.29 -24.37 11.24
C HIS A 247 -6.78 -24.60 11.27
N PHE A 248 -6.06 -23.86 12.10
CA PHE A 248 -4.60 -23.92 12.24
C PHE A 248 -4.23 -24.41 13.64
N ALA A 249 -3.16 -25.19 13.74
CA ALA A 249 -2.70 -25.74 15.00
C ALA A 249 -1.21 -25.50 15.18
N GLU A 250 -0.84 -24.94 16.33
CA GLU A 250 0.53 -24.67 16.70
C GLU A 250 1.02 -25.69 17.73
N ARG A 251 2.30 -26.09 17.62
CA ARG A 251 2.94 -26.99 18.59
C ARG A 251 4.35 -26.54 18.92
N HIS A 252 4.79 -26.90 20.12
CA HIS A 252 6.19 -26.75 20.53
C HIS A 252 7.03 -27.92 20.03
N GLU A 253 8.28 -27.63 19.70
CA GLU A 253 9.30 -28.64 19.42
C GLU A 253 10.47 -28.46 20.40
N PRO A 254 11.00 -29.53 21.03
CA PRO A 254 12.02 -29.40 22.09
C PRO A 254 13.33 -28.71 21.66
N HIS A 255 13.58 -28.62 20.35
CA HIS A 255 14.81 -28.08 19.79
C HIS A 255 14.70 -26.61 19.36
N SER A 256 13.54 -25.97 19.52
CA SER A 256 13.32 -24.59 19.08
C SER A 256 12.41 -23.81 20.02
N THR A 257 12.65 -22.50 20.14
CA THR A 257 11.77 -21.56 20.83
C THR A 257 10.60 -21.08 19.95
N ALA A 258 10.66 -21.30 18.64
CA ALA A 258 9.56 -20.99 17.71
C ALA A 258 8.48 -22.09 17.74
N LEU A 259 7.24 -21.68 17.52
CA LEU A 259 6.11 -22.59 17.31
C LEU A 259 6.13 -23.16 15.89
N PHE A 260 5.66 -24.39 15.76
CA PHE A 260 5.47 -25.07 14.48
C PHE A 260 3.98 -25.12 14.16
N SER A 261 3.56 -24.34 13.17
CA SER A 261 2.16 -24.25 12.76
C SER A 261 1.81 -25.19 11.60
N HIS A 262 0.63 -25.79 11.66
CA HIS A 262 0.11 -26.72 10.65
C HIS A 262 -1.32 -26.35 10.26
N TYR A 263 -1.64 -26.52 8.98
CA TYR A 263 -2.98 -26.41 8.44
C TYR A 263 -3.47 -27.81 8.06
N ARG A 264 -4.55 -28.29 8.67
CA ARG A 264 -5.07 -29.67 8.46
C ARG A 264 -3.98 -30.75 8.56
N GLY A 265 -3.05 -30.60 9.50
CA GLY A 265 -1.93 -31.52 9.71
C GLY A 265 -0.77 -31.42 8.70
N HIS A 266 -0.80 -30.45 7.78
CA HIS A 266 0.23 -30.23 6.76
C HIS A 266 0.98 -28.92 7.00
N ALA A 267 2.25 -28.89 6.57
CA ALA A 267 2.99 -27.65 6.45
C ALA A 267 2.38 -26.76 5.35
N TYR A 268 2.49 -25.45 5.53
CA TYR A 268 1.96 -24.46 4.59
C TYR A 268 2.94 -23.30 4.43
N LEU A 269 2.80 -22.57 3.32
CA LEU A 269 3.62 -21.42 2.98
C LEU A 269 2.83 -20.14 3.21
N VAL A 270 3.44 -19.20 3.93
CA VAL A 270 3.04 -17.80 3.98
C VAL A 270 4.11 -16.94 3.29
N GLY A 271 3.80 -15.66 3.09
CA GLY A 271 4.74 -14.71 2.51
C GLY A 271 4.45 -14.35 1.04
N PRO A 272 5.40 -13.69 0.37
CA PRO A 272 5.18 -13.07 -0.94
C PRO A 272 4.71 -14.05 -2.01
N LEU A 273 5.32 -15.24 -2.08
CA LEU A 273 4.93 -16.24 -3.06
C LEU A 273 3.52 -16.80 -2.80
N ALA A 274 3.16 -17.04 -1.54
CA ALA A 274 1.83 -17.50 -1.17
C ALA A 274 0.76 -16.44 -1.51
N ARG A 275 1.02 -15.17 -1.20
CA ARG A 275 0.16 -14.04 -1.56
C ARG A 275 0.00 -13.91 -3.06
N LEU A 276 1.10 -13.96 -3.82
CA LEU A 276 1.07 -13.85 -5.27
C LEU A 276 0.31 -15.02 -5.90
N ASN A 277 0.55 -16.25 -5.44
CA ASN A 277 -0.17 -17.45 -5.90
C ASN A 277 -1.68 -17.33 -5.66
N LEU A 278 -2.11 -16.81 -4.51
CA LEU A 278 -3.53 -16.72 -4.14
C LEU A 278 -4.26 -15.53 -4.75
N ASN A 279 -3.55 -14.44 -5.04
CA ASN A 279 -4.13 -13.16 -5.45
C ASN A 279 -3.72 -12.76 -6.88
N HIS A 280 -3.18 -13.67 -7.69
CA HIS A 280 -2.75 -13.35 -9.07
C HIS A 280 -3.91 -12.88 -9.97
N ASP A 281 -5.15 -13.29 -9.66
CA ASP A 281 -6.38 -12.82 -10.29
C ASP A 281 -6.70 -11.34 -9.98
N ARG A 282 -6.10 -10.79 -8.92
CA ARG A 282 -6.26 -9.39 -8.46
C ARG A 282 -5.12 -8.46 -8.88
N LEU A 283 -4.18 -8.95 -9.68
CA LEU A 283 -3.08 -8.10 -10.16
C LEU A 283 -3.57 -7.06 -11.18
N PRO A 284 -3.03 -5.82 -11.16
CA PRO A 284 -3.24 -4.86 -12.23
C PRO A 284 -2.72 -5.39 -13.58
N GLU A 285 -3.37 -5.02 -14.68
CA GLU A 285 -2.99 -5.50 -16.03
C GLU A 285 -1.54 -5.22 -16.39
N ARG A 286 -1.00 -4.04 -16.03
CA ARG A 286 0.41 -3.72 -16.24
C ARG A 286 1.35 -4.73 -15.56
N VAL A 287 1.01 -5.18 -14.35
CA VAL A 287 1.80 -6.16 -13.58
C VAL A 287 1.66 -7.55 -14.19
N LYS A 288 0.47 -7.93 -14.66
CA LYS A 288 0.26 -9.19 -15.38
C LYS A 288 1.09 -9.25 -16.67
N THR A 289 1.08 -8.18 -17.47
CA THR A 289 1.91 -8.08 -18.68
C THR A 289 3.38 -8.25 -18.35
N LEU A 290 3.87 -7.53 -17.34
CA LEU A 290 5.26 -7.63 -16.91
C LEU A 290 5.63 -9.04 -16.40
N LEU A 291 4.74 -9.70 -15.67
CA LEU A 291 4.94 -11.09 -15.25
C LEU A 291 4.96 -12.07 -16.43
N ASN A 292 4.12 -11.86 -17.45
CA ASN A 292 4.14 -12.67 -18.65
C ASN A 292 5.47 -12.52 -19.41
N GLU A 293 6.09 -11.33 -19.41
CA GLU A 293 7.43 -11.11 -19.99
C GLU A 293 8.52 -11.93 -19.30
N THR A 294 8.38 -12.27 -18.01
CA THR A 294 9.39 -13.03 -17.27
C THR A 294 9.28 -14.54 -17.46
N GLY A 295 8.15 -15.03 -17.98
CA GLY A 295 7.86 -16.47 -18.10
C GLY A 295 7.50 -17.15 -16.78
N LEU A 296 7.33 -16.40 -15.69
CA LEU A 296 6.89 -16.96 -14.40
C LEU A 296 5.44 -17.44 -14.50
N VAL A 297 5.23 -18.75 -14.33
CA VAL A 297 3.89 -19.35 -14.29
C VAL A 297 3.36 -19.34 -12.86
N LEU A 298 2.15 -18.83 -12.68
CA LEU A 298 1.42 -18.83 -11.41
C LEU A 298 0.22 -19.80 -11.47
N PRO A 299 -0.11 -20.50 -10.38
CA PRO A 299 0.62 -20.54 -9.11
C PRO A 299 1.96 -21.30 -9.24
N SER A 300 3.01 -20.76 -8.63
CA SER A 300 4.34 -21.36 -8.64
C SER A 300 4.55 -22.23 -7.40
N ARG A 301 5.19 -23.40 -7.62
CA ARG A 301 5.59 -24.36 -6.58
C ARG A 301 7.07 -24.33 -6.23
N ASN A 302 7.83 -23.47 -6.90
CA ASN A 302 9.25 -23.26 -6.64
C ASN A 302 9.44 -22.12 -5.64
N LEU A 303 10.00 -22.42 -4.47
CA LEU A 303 10.19 -21.44 -3.38
C LEU A 303 11.14 -20.29 -3.77
N PHE A 304 12.08 -20.52 -4.68
CA PHE A 304 13.02 -19.49 -5.15
C PHE A 304 12.29 -18.36 -5.89
N HIS A 305 11.14 -18.63 -6.51
CA HIS A 305 10.29 -17.60 -7.13
C HIS A 305 9.73 -16.59 -6.11
N SER A 306 9.86 -16.84 -4.80
CA SER A 306 9.55 -15.85 -3.78
C SER A 306 10.42 -14.58 -3.88
N LEU A 307 11.59 -14.64 -4.52
CA LEU A 307 12.39 -13.45 -4.82
C LEU A 307 11.67 -12.54 -5.83
N VAL A 308 11.14 -13.12 -6.91
CA VAL A 308 10.35 -12.40 -7.93
C VAL A 308 9.05 -11.87 -7.33
N ALA A 309 8.38 -12.68 -6.50
CA ALA A 309 7.15 -12.26 -5.83
C ALA A 309 7.36 -11.01 -4.94
N ARG A 310 8.51 -10.90 -4.25
CA ARG A 310 8.88 -9.68 -3.50
C ARG A 310 9.05 -8.47 -4.42
N ALA A 311 9.71 -8.63 -5.57
CA ALA A 311 9.88 -7.55 -6.55
C ALA A 311 8.53 -7.07 -7.11
N VAL A 312 7.60 -8.00 -7.36
CA VAL A 312 6.22 -7.69 -7.76
C VAL A 312 5.50 -6.92 -6.65
N GLU A 313 5.59 -7.37 -5.41
CA GLU A 313 4.97 -6.69 -4.27
C GLU A 313 5.53 -5.28 -4.03
N ILE A 314 6.81 -5.02 -4.35
CA ILE A 314 7.36 -3.65 -4.35
C ILE A 314 6.63 -2.78 -5.38
N LEU A 315 6.46 -3.25 -6.62
CA LEU A 315 5.75 -2.48 -7.64
C LEU A 315 4.28 -2.24 -7.27
N LEU A 316 3.60 -3.26 -6.72
CA LEU A 316 2.24 -3.13 -6.20
C LEU A 316 2.16 -2.08 -5.08
N ALA A 317 3.09 -2.15 -4.12
CA ALA A 317 3.16 -1.20 -3.01
C ALA A 317 3.49 0.23 -3.48
N LEU A 318 4.32 0.41 -4.51
CA LEU A 318 4.58 1.72 -5.11
C LEU A 318 3.32 2.28 -5.79
N HIS A 319 2.59 1.47 -6.55
CA HIS A 319 1.32 1.89 -7.15
C HIS A 319 0.27 2.23 -6.09
N GLU A 320 0.19 1.43 -5.03
CA GLU A 320 -0.70 1.70 -3.90
C GLU A 320 -0.29 2.98 -3.15
N ALA A 321 1.01 3.19 -2.91
CA ALA A 321 1.50 4.41 -2.31
C ALA A 321 1.26 5.64 -3.20
N LEU A 322 1.27 5.48 -4.53
CA LEU A 322 0.84 6.52 -5.48
C LEU A 322 -0.67 6.79 -5.44
N ARG A 323 -1.46 5.90 -4.81
CA ARG A 323 -2.84 6.19 -4.41
C ARG A 323 -2.92 7.08 -3.17
N LEU A 324 -1.80 7.58 -2.61
CA LEU A 324 -1.77 8.78 -1.74
C LEU A 324 -2.46 9.94 -2.45
N ARG A 325 -3.75 10.06 -2.18
CA ARG A 325 -4.66 10.95 -2.87
C ARG A 325 -5.31 11.75 -1.72
N ILE A 326 -4.99 13.04 -1.63
CA ILE A 326 -5.92 14.16 -1.34
C ILE A 326 -6.00 14.98 -2.69
N GLY A 327 -7.11 15.65 -3.05
CA GLY A 327 -7.63 16.13 -4.36
C GLY A 327 -6.69 16.16 -5.59
N SER A 328 -7.13 15.60 -6.72
CA SER A 328 -6.20 15.12 -7.76
C SER A 328 -5.88 16.14 -8.87
N PRO A 329 -4.59 16.54 -9.05
CA PRO A 329 -4.12 17.24 -10.23
C PRO A 329 -3.74 16.29 -11.38
N LEU A 330 -4.50 15.20 -11.61
CA LEU A 330 -4.14 14.16 -12.59
C LEU A 330 -5.36 13.67 -13.39
N GLY A 331 -5.15 13.36 -14.67
CA GLY A 331 -6.21 12.92 -15.60
C GLY A 331 -7.34 13.93 -15.73
N ASP A 332 -8.52 13.45 -16.13
CA ASP A 332 -9.72 14.27 -16.29
C ASP A 332 -10.21 14.89 -14.96
N ASP A 333 -9.85 14.32 -13.80
CA ASP A 333 -10.18 14.84 -12.46
C ASP A 333 -9.59 16.24 -12.20
N GLN A 334 -8.67 16.69 -13.07
CA GLN A 334 -8.16 18.06 -13.11
C GLN A 334 -9.18 19.09 -13.58
N ALA A 335 -10.38 18.70 -14.01
CA ALA A 335 -11.35 19.60 -14.63
C ALA A 335 -11.56 20.90 -13.85
N GLY A 336 -11.77 20.81 -12.53
CA GLY A 336 -11.92 21.98 -11.66
C GLY A 336 -10.65 22.83 -11.57
N TRP A 337 -9.47 22.21 -11.49
CA TRP A 337 -8.19 22.92 -11.42
C TRP A 337 -7.85 23.63 -12.73
N LEU A 338 -8.13 23.00 -13.87
CA LEU A 338 -7.95 23.59 -15.19
C LEU A 338 -8.88 24.79 -15.40
N THR A 339 -10.12 24.73 -14.88
CA THR A 339 -11.02 25.88 -14.87
C THR A 339 -10.47 27.00 -14.00
N VAL A 340 -9.95 26.67 -12.81
CA VAL A 340 -9.33 27.65 -11.92
C VAL A 340 -8.08 28.28 -12.55
N ASP A 341 -7.20 27.50 -13.18
CA ASP A 341 -6.02 28.01 -13.90
C ASP A 341 -6.42 29.00 -15.00
N ALA A 342 -7.45 28.64 -15.78
CA ALA A 342 -7.96 29.51 -16.83
C ALA A 342 -8.59 30.81 -16.27
N LEU A 343 -9.27 30.75 -15.12
CA LEU A 343 -9.81 31.93 -14.43
C LEU A 343 -8.72 32.83 -13.85
N GLN A 344 -7.66 32.25 -13.30
CA GLN A 344 -6.49 32.99 -12.79
C GLN A 344 -5.76 33.70 -13.94
N ALA A 345 -5.55 33.00 -15.06
CA ALA A 345 -4.94 33.57 -16.27
C ALA A 345 -5.78 34.73 -16.85
N ALA A 346 -7.11 34.70 -16.69
CA ALA A 346 -8.00 35.77 -17.14
C ALA A 346 -7.98 37.04 -16.24
N GLY A 347 -7.33 37.01 -15.07
CA GLY A 347 -7.10 38.21 -14.25
C GLY A 347 -8.37 38.79 -13.60
N LEU A 348 -9.10 37.98 -12.85
CA LEU A 348 -10.34 38.39 -12.16
C LEU A 348 -10.05 39.15 -10.84
N GLY A 349 -9.38 40.30 -10.92
CA GLY A 349 -8.99 41.21 -9.82
C GLY A 349 -9.58 40.98 -8.41
N ASP A 350 -10.88 41.24 -8.21
CA ASP A 350 -11.50 41.25 -6.85
C ASP A 350 -12.07 39.88 -6.42
N VAL A 351 -11.76 38.82 -7.16
CA VAL A 351 -12.22 37.45 -6.87
C VAL A 351 -11.08 36.68 -6.22
N VAL A 352 -11.32 36.15 -5.02
CA VAL A 352 -10.41 35.19 -4.39
C VAL A 352 -10.59 33.85 -5.08
N ILE A 353 -9.51 33.35 -5.70
CA ILE A 353 -9.52 32.09 -6.45
C ILE A 353 -8.66 31.07 -5.71
N GLU A 354 -9.29 30.03 -5.19
CA GLU A 354 -8.65 28.96 -4.43
C GLU A 354 -8.75 27.62 -5.16
N LYS A 355 -7.65 26.85 -5.15
CA LYS A 355 -7.67 25.44 -5.56
C LYS A 355 -7.73 24.58 -4.32
N LEU A 356 -8.85 23.92 -4.14
CA LEU A 356 -9.06 23.05 -2.99
C LEU A 356 -8.82 21.60 -3.39
N ASP A 357 -8.04 20.95 -2.55
CA ASP A 357 -7.61 19.57 -2.69
C ASP A 357 -8.44 18.76 -1.67
N ARG A 358 -9.55 18.15 -2.14
CA ARG A 358 -10.56 17.41 -1.32
C ARG A 358 -10.90 18.11 0.01
N PRO A 359 -11.60 19.25 -0.03
CA PRO A 359 -11.81 20.07 1.15
C PRO A 359 -12.71 19.42 2.21
N GLY A 360 -13.65 18.53 1.84
CA GLY A 360 -14.59 17.93 2.77
C GLY A 360 -15.29 18.99 3.64
N ALA A 361 -15.34 18.78 4.96
CA ALA A 361 -15.89 19.76 5.90
C ALA A 361 -15.08 21.07 5.99
N ASN A 362 -13.81 21.08 5.56
CA ASN A 362 -13.00 22.30 5.49
C ASN A 362 -13.44 23.25 4.37
N LEU A 363 -14.43 22.85 3.55
CA LEU A 363 -15.12 23.76 2.65
C LEU A 363 -15.97 24.78 3.43
N ILE A 364 -16.54 24.39 4.57
CA ILE A 364 -17.54 25.18 5.31
C ILE A 364 -16.99 26.55 5.77
N PRO A 365 -15.78 26.63 6.36
CA PRO A 365 -15.21 27.93 6.73
C PRO A 365 -14.96 28.87 5.54
N LEU A 366 -14.82 28.34 4.32
CA LEU A 366 -14.63 29.14 3.10
C LEU A 366 -15.95 29.64 2.51
N LEU A 367 -17.07 29.02 2.91
CA LEU A 367 -18.42 29.44 2.54
C LEU A 367 -18.93 30.54 3.48
N GLU A 368 -18.56 30.46 4.76
CA GLU A 368 -19.03 31.36 5.80
C GLU A 368 -18.58 32.81 5.59
N GLY A 369 -19.52 33.75 5.73
CA GLY A 369 -19.22 35.20 5.66
C GLY A 369 -18.89 35.73 4.25
N THR A 370 -18.95 34.90 3.21
CA THR A 370 -18.71 35.32 1.83
C THR A 370 -20.00 35.77 1.12
N PRO A 371 -19.97 36.87 0.33
CA PRO A 371 -21.17 37.38 -0.34
C PRO A 371 -21.63 36.50 -1.51
N GLY A 372 -20.71 35.74 -2.11
CA GLY A 372 -21.01 34.78 -3.16
C GLY A 372 -19.85 33.84 -3.45
N VAL A 373 -20.18 32.58 -3.74
CA VAL A 373 -19.19 31.51 -4.03
C VAL A 373 -19.55 30.81 -5.33
N ILE A 374 -18.53 30.52 -6.14
CA ILE A 374 -18.63 29.65 -7.31
C ILE A 374 -17.75 28.44 -7.06
N LEU A 375 -18.33 27.24 -7.03
CA LEU A 375 -17.62 25.98 -6.89
C LEU A 375 -17.55 25.28 -8.25
N VAL A 376 -16.39 24.72 -8.57
CA VAL A 376 -16.19 23.92 -9.79
C VAL A 376 -15.53 22.62 -9.39
N ASP A 377 -16.12 21.50 -9.79
CA ASP A 377 -15.59 20.16 -9.50
C ASP A 377 -15.65 19.24 -10.73
N ALA A 378 -14.81 18.20 -10.72
CA ALA A 378 -14.96 17.09 -11.65
C ALA A 378 -16.12 16.20 -11.19
N MET A 379 -16.85 15.63 -12.15
CA MET A 379 -18.06 14.87 -11.84
C MET A 379 -18.19 13.62 -12.70
N GLN A 380 -18.78 12.56 -12.16
CA GLN A 380 -19.01 11.32 -12.90
C GLN A 380 -20.44 10.84 -12.64
N SER A 381 -21.33 11.07 -13.60
CA SER A 381 -22.74 10.67 -13.57
C SER A 381 -23.10 9.64 -14.64
N GLY A 382 -22.12 9.21 -15.45
CA GLY A 382 -22.36 8.36 -16.62
C GLY A 382 -22.80 9.15 -17.85
N GLY A 383 -22.61 10.48 -17.82
CA GLY A 383 -22.89 11.37 -18.93
C GLY A 383 -21.78 11.39 -19.97
N GLN A 384 -21.92 12.27 -20.97
CA GLN A 384 -20.87 12.45 -21.98
C GLN A 384 -19.69 13.25 -21.40
N PRO A 385 -18.44 12.77 -21.51
CA PRO A 385 -17.26 13.50 -21.04
C PRO A 385 -17.14 14.91 -21.66
N GLY A 386 -16.80 15.89 -20.82
CA GLY A 386 -16.69 17.31 -21.15
C GLY A 386 -18.02 18.07 -21.05
N TRP A 387 -19.12 17.40 -20.71
CA TRP A 387 -20.38 18.08 -20.49
C TRP A 387 -20.33 18.88 -19.19
N VAL A 388 -20.61 20.18 -19.28
CA VAL A 388 -20.62 21.11 -18.15
C VAL A 388 -22.04 21.32 -17.67
N ARG A 389 -22.27 21.10 -16.37
CA ARG A 389 -23.57 21.30 -15.75
C ARG A 389 -23.48 22.29 -14.60
N ARG A 390 -24.49 23.16 -14.51
CA ARG A 390 -24.74 23.99 -13.33
C ARG A 390 -25.78 23.28 -12.46
N PHE A 391 -25.58 23.29 -11.15
CA PHE A 391 -26.47 22.69 -10.18
C PHE A 391 -27.17 23.77 -9.37
N ASP A 392 -28.49 23.71 -9.35
CA ASP A 392 -29.31 24.59 -8.51
C ASP A 392 -29.62 23.91 -7.17
N ARG A 393 -29.94 24.70 -6.14
CA ARG A 393 -30.19 24.20 -4.78
C ARG A 393 -31.31 23.17 -4.69
N GLU A 394 -32.29 23.28 -5.58
CA GLU A 394 -33.45 22.37 -5.65
C GLU A 394 -33.06 20.98 -6.16
N ASP A 395 -31.92 20.85 -6.84
CA ASP A 395 -31.44 19.57 -7.37
C ASP A 395 -30.70 18.73 -6.32
N TRP A 396 -30.19 19.32 -5.23
CA TRP A 396 -29.29 18.66 -4.27
C TRP A 396 -29.83 17.34 -3.69
N PRO A 397 -31.12 17.23 -3.27
CA PRO A 397 -31.64 16.01 -2.64
C PRO A 397 -31.69 14.80 -3.59
N ARG A 398 -31.81 15.03 -4.92
CA ARG A 398 -31.90 13.95 -5.93
C ARG A 398 -30.56 13.26 -6.22
N TYR A 399 -29.44 13.82 -5.74
CA TYR A 399 -28.09 13.34 -6.04
C TYR A 399 -27.27 12.90 -4.81
N SER A 400 -27.90 12.79 -3.63
CA SER A 400 -27.26 12.22 -2.43
C SER A 400 -26.70 10.80 -2.63
N SER A 401 -27.14 10.09 -3.67
CA SER A 401 -26.69 8.75 -4.02
C SER A 401 -25.60 8.70 -5.12
N GLY A 402 -25.14 9.84 -5.65
CA GLY A 402 -24.11 9.83 -6.67
C GLY A 402 -23.70 11.23 -7.08
N LEU A 403 -22.46 11.60 -6.74
CA LEU A 403 -21.56 12.53 -7.44
C LEU A 403 -20.34 12.87 -6.56
N SER A 404 -19.74 11.86 -5.94
CA SER A 404 -18.34 11.92 -5.55
C SER A 404 -17.74 10.54 -5.73
N SER A 405 -16.56 10.47 -6.35
CA SER A 405 -15.78 9.23 -6.46
C SER A 405 -15.28 8.73 -5.09
N HIS A 406 -15.41 9.54 -4.03
CA HIS A 406 -14.94 9.28 -2.68
C HIS A 406 -15.96 9.82 -1.65
N GLY A 407 -16.48 8.97 -0.75
CA GLY A 407 -17.52 9.36 0.22
C GLY A 407 -17.16 10.59 1.07
N PHE A 408 -18.16 11.43 1.35
CA PHE A 408 -18.11 12.82 1.82
C PHE A 408 -17.63 13.83 0.75
N GLY A 409 -18.48 14.05 -0.25
CA GLY A 409 -18.24 14.94 -1.38
C GLY A 409 -18.63 16.40 -1.15
N VAL A 410 -18.49 17.23 -2.18
CA VAL A 410 -18.88 18.66 -2.14
C VAL A 410 -20.35 18.84 -1.75
N LEU A 411 -21.25 17.99 -2.24
CA LEU A 411 -22.67 18.05 -1.88
C LEU A 411 -22.93 17.72 -0.39
N ASP A 412 -22.17 16.79 0.20
CA ASP A 412 -22.28 16.46 1.62
C ASP A 412 -21.82 17.65 2.48
N ALA A 413 -20.72 18.30 2.08
CA ALA A 413 -20.23 19.52 2.73
C ALA A 413 -21.22 20.70 2.61
N LEU A 414 -21.86 20.87 1.44
CA LEU A 414 -22.88 21.90 1.23
C LEU A 414 -24.16 21.64 2.04
N THR A 415 -24.59 20.39 2.14
CA THR A 415 -25.75 19.98 2.95
C THR A 415 -25.49 20.20 4.44
N LEU A 416 -24.27 19.92 4.90
CA LEU A 416 -23.83 20.22 6.26
C LEU A 416 -23.75 21.74 6.50
N ALA A 417 -23.15 22.51 5.58
CA ALA A 417 -23.11 23.98 5.66
C ALA A 417 -24.51 24.60 5.71
N GLN A 418 -25.48 24.05 4.96
CA GLN A 418 -26.88 24.48 5.01
C GLN A 418 -27.48 24.29 6.40
N SER A 419 -27.24 23.12 6.99
CA SER A 419 -27.74 22.77 8.33
C SER A 419 -27.12 23.65 9.41
N LEU A 420 -25.90 24.12 9.19
CA LEU A 420 -25.17 25.04 10.09
C LEU A 420 -25.49 26.52 9.85
N GLY A 421 -26.27 26.87 8.81
CA GLY A 421 -26.56 28.25 8.45
C GLY A 421 -25.36 29.01 7.84
N SER A 422 -24.33 28.29 7.40
CA SER A 422 -23.06 28.84 6.90
C SER A 422 -23.01 29.01 5.38
N LEU A 423 -24.14 28.84 4.67
CA LEU A 423 -24.18 29.00 3.21
C LEU A 423 -24.20 30.49 2.81
N PRO A 424 -23.43 30.87 1.76
CA PRO A 424 -23.47 32.23 1.25
C PRO A 424 -24.82 32.54 0.58
N PRO A 425 -25.20 33.83 0.48
CA PRO A 425 -26.42 34.26 -0.20
C PRO A 425 -26.47 33.82 -1.67
N ARG A 426 -25.31 33.85 -2.34
CA ARG A 426 -25.14 33.34 -3.71
C ARG A 426 -24.18 32.14 -3.70
N LEU A 427 -24.63 31.01 -4.23
CA LEU A 427 -23.79 29.82 -4.41
C LEU A 427 -24.09 29.21 -5.77
N ASP A 428 -23.10 29.20 -6.66
CA ASP A 428 -23.16 28.56 -7.96
C ASP A 428 -22.26 27.32 -7.94
N LEU A 429 -22.79 26.13 -8.24
CA LEU A 429 -22.01 24.89 -8.33
C LEU A 429 -21.97 24.40 -9.78
N TYR A 430 -20.76 24.16 -10.28
CA TYR A 430 -20.52 23.62 -11.61
C TYR A 430 -19.80 22.28 -11.53
N GLY A 431 -20.26 21.30 -12.32
CA GLY A 431 -19.58 20.02 -12.52
C GLY A 431 -19.19 19.82 -13.98
N ILE A 432 -18.01 19.28 -14.22
CA ILE A 432 -17.55 18.85 -15.55
C ILE A 432 -17.53 17.33 -15.58
N GLU A 433 -18.34 16.72 -16.46
CA GLU A 433 -18.42 15.26 -16.61
C GLU A 433 -17.08 14.71 -17.12
N ILE A 434 -16.49 13.76 -16.40
CA ILE A 434 -15.20 13.14 -16.76
C ILE A 434 -15.39 11.73 -17.32
N GLY A 435 -14.52 11.31 -18.23
CA GLY A 435 -14.61 9.98 -18.86
C GLY A 435 -13.92 8.87 -18.07
N SER A 436 -12.77 9.19 -17.47
CA SER A 436 -11.94 8.26 -16.69
C SER A 436 -11.35 8.98 -15.48
N ALA A 437 -11.46 8.37 -14.31
CA ALA A 437 -10.72 8.78 -13.10
C ALA A 437 -9.45 7.91 -12.87
N ASN A 438 -9.04 7.14 -13.89
CA ASN A 438 -7.98 6.16 -13.76
C ASN A 438 -6.60 6.83 -13.62
N PRO A 439 -5.71 6.30 -12.77
CA PRO A 439 -4.32 6.76 -12.65
C PRO A 439 -3.56 6.63 -13.98
N GLY A 440 -2.89 7.70 -14.43
CA GLY A 440 -1.91 7.67 -15.53
C GLY A 440 -2.42 8.17 -16.88
N ASP A 441 -3.72 8.40 -17.01
CA ASP A 441 -4.29 9.02 -18.21
C ASP A 441 -3.90 10.51 -18.28
N GLU A 442 -3.51 10.98 -19.46
CA GLU A 442 -3.44 12.42 -19.74
C GLU A 442 -4.85 13.03 -19.67
N VAL A 443 -4.95 14.34 -19.41
CA VAL A 443 -6.24 15.04 -19.50
C VAL A 443 -6.76 14.89 -20.93
N ALA A 444 -7.95 14.32 -21.09
CA ALA A 444 -8.57 14.25 -22.39
C ALA A 444 -8.79 15.68 -22.91
N ALA A 445 -8.47 15.91 -24.19
CA ALA A 445 -8.59 17.23 -24.81
C ALA A 445 -10.01 17.83 -24.65
N VAL A 446 -11.03 16.97 -24.60
CA VAL A 446 -12.43 17.37 -24.37
C VAL A 446 -12.65 17.98 -22.98
N ILE A 447 -11.96 17.50 -21.94
CA ILE A 447 -12.06 18.03 -20.58
C ILE A 447 -11.29 19.33 -20.45
N ALA A 448 -10.08 19.41 -21.02
CA ALA A 448 -9.32 20.65 -21.07
C ALA A 448 -10.10 21.77 -21.77
N LEU A 449 -10.76 21.45 -22.89
CA LEU A 449 -11.62 22.40 -23.62
C LEU A 449 -12.84 22.82 -22.79
N ALA A 450 -13.52 21.86 -22.16
CA ALA A 450 -14.68 22.14 -21.29
C ALA A 450 -14.30 23.05 -20.12
N ALA A 451 -13.14 22.81 -19.51
CA ALA A 451 -12.63 23.63 -18.41
C ALA A 451 -12.36 25.07 -18.83
N GLN A 452 -11.77 25.29 -20.01
CA GLN A 452 -11.55 26.63 -20.57
C GLN A 452 -12.87 27.33 -20.93
N GLN A 453 -13.83 26.61 -21.53
CA GLN A 453 -15.14 27.16 -21.88
C GLN A 453 -15.91 27.58 -20.64
N LEU A 454 -15.88 26.77 -19.58
CA LEU A 454 -16.50 27.10 -18.30
C LEU A 454 -15.83 28.33 -17.67
N ALA A 455 -14.51 28.43 -17.68
CA ALA A 455 -13.80 29.62 -17.19
C ALA A 455 -14.25 30.90 -17.90
N ARG A 456 -14.34 30.90 -19.24
CA ARG A 456 -14.85 32.04 -20.03
C ARG A 456 -16.30 32.38 -19.73
N ARG A 457 -17.13 31.36 -19.45
CA ARG A 457 -18.53 31.56 -19.04
C ARG A 457 -18.59 32.25 -17.68
N ILE A 458 -17.87 31.75 -16.69
CA ILE A 458 -17.81 32.32 -15.33
C ILE A 458 -17.29 33.76 -15.37
N ALA A 459 -16.23 34.04 -16.14
CA ALA A 459 -15.69 35.39 -16.30
C ALA A 459 -16.73 36.38 -16.85
N ARG A 460 -17.50 35.98 -17.88
CA ARG A 460 -18.59 36.79 -18.44
C ARG A 460 -19.75 36.99 -17.45
N GLU A 461 -20.12 35.95 -16.71
CA GLU A 461 -21.15 36.04 -15.66
C GLU A 461 -20.74 36.98 -14.52
N LEU A 462 -19.43 37.16 -14.30
CA LEU A 462 -18.86 38.13 -13.37
C LEU A 462 -18.63 39.52 -14.00
N GLY A 463 -19.08 39.74 -15.25
CA GLY A 463 -19.02 41.03 -15.93
C GLY A 463 -17.63 41.42 -16.44
N ARG A 464 -16.74 40.46 -16.67
CA ARG A 464 -15.37 40.70 -17.14
C ARG A 464 -15.14 40.02 -18.50
N ASP A 465 -14.89 40.80 -19.54
CA ASP A 465 -14.49 40.28 -20.85
C ASP A 465 -13.06 39.73 -20.75
N ALA A 466 -12.90 38.42 -20.95
CA ALA A 466 -11.59 37.80 -21.09
C ALA A 466 -10.93 38.38 -22.35
N ALA A 467 -9.79 39.07 -22.18
CA ALA A 467 -8.99 39.54 -23.31
C ALA A 467 -8.56 38.34 -24.18
N ASN A 468 -8.70 38.51 -25.50
CA ASN A 468 -8.47 37.49 -26.54
C ASN A 468 -7.11 36.79 -26.45
#